data_AF-A0A0G2K3F6-F1
#
_entry.id   AF-A0A0G2K3F6-F1
#
_cell.length_a   1.000
_cell.length_b   1.000
_cell.length_c   1.000
_cell.angle_alpha   90.00
_cell.angle_beta   90.00
_cell.angle_gamma   90.00
#
_symmetry.space_group_name_H-M   'P 1'
#
loop_
_entity.id
_entity.type
_entity.pdbx_description
1 polymer ?
#
loop_
_entity_poly.entity_id
_entity_poly.type
_entity_poly.pdbx_seq_one_letter_code
_entity_poly.pdbx_strand_id
1 'polypeptide(L)'
;MVHAFLIHTLRAPNLEDTGLCRVLYSCVFGAEKSPDDPRPHGAERDRLFRKEQILAVARQVESLCRLQQQASGCSSTDPQPQFSAESVSLHEAPHGAFHLAAGDPFQEPQTVLWLGVLSLGFTLVLDTHENLLLAERTLRLLARLLLDHLRLLTPGTNFLLRADRIEGILTRFLPHGQLLFLNDQFVQDLEKEFSAAWPR
;
A
#
# COMPACT_ATOMS: atom_id res chain seq x y z
N MET A 1 0.77 -16.09 -1.78
CA MET A 1 0.97 -15.11 -2.85
C MET A 1 0.51 -13.75 -2.34
N VAL A 2 0.93 -12.65 -2.97
CA VAL A 2 0.30 -11.33 -2.77
C VAL A 2 -1.00 -11.32 -3.57
N HIS A 3 -2.12 -11.22 -2.88
CA HIS A 3 -3.43 -11.10 -3.49
C HIS A 3 -3.66 -9.69 -4.07
N ALA A 4 -3.31 -8.65 -3.29
CA ALA A 4 -3.49 -7.27 -3.71
C ALA A 4 -2.46 -6.33 -3.08
N PHE A 5 -2.17 -5.24 -3.79
CA PHE A 5 -1.42 -4.09 -3.31
C PHE A 5 -2.30 -2.84 -3.43
N LEU A 6 -2.33 -2.00 -2.40
CA LEU A 6 -3.10 -0.76 -2.42
C LEU A 6 -2.36 0.39 -1.75
N ILE A 7 -2.69 1.59 -2.21
CA ILE A 7 -2.26 2.87 -1.63
C ILE A 7 -3.55 3.62 -1.28
N HIS A 8 -3.70 4.00 -0.02
CA HIS A 8 -4.86 4.76 0.46
C HIS A 8 -4.44 5.94 1.31
N THR A 9 -5.36 6.87 1.54
CA THR A 9 -5.15 8.00 2.44
C THR A 9 -5.30 7.57 3.89
N LEU A 10 -4.37 7.98 4.73
CA LEU A 10 -4.51 7.95 6.18
C LEU A 10 -4.92 9.34 6.66
N ARG A 11 -5.91 9.41 7.56
CA ARG A 11 -6.29 10.67 8.20
C ARG A 11 -5.10 11.21 9.00
N ALA A 12 -4.76 12.48 8.78
CA ALA A 12 -3.76 13.16 9.59
C ALA A 12 -4.28 13.31 11.03
N PRO A 13 -3.46 13.11 12.07
CA PRO A 13 -3.90 13.19 13.46
C PRO A 13 -4.40 14.59 13.86
N ASN A 14 -3.88 15.64 13.20
CA ASN A 14 -4.09 17.04 13.59
C ASN A 14 -4.98 17.84 12.63
N LEU A 15 -5.44 17.24 11.53
CA LEU A 15 -6.33 17.92 10.60
C LEU A 15 -7.76 17.47 10.92
N GLU A 16 -8.65 18.41 11.22
CA GLU A 16 -10.12 18.19 11.26
C GLU A 16 -10.68 17.81 9.87
N ASP A 17 -9.85 17.23 9.02
CA ASP A 17 -10.25 16.82 7.70
C ASP A 17 -11.23 15.67 7.87
N THR A 18 -12.48 15.94 7.51
CA THR A 18 -13.56 14.95 7.48
C THR A 18 -13.38 13.99 6.29
N GLY A 19 -12.21 14.03 5.64
CA GLY A 19 -11.79 13.10 4.61
C GLY A 19 -12.10 11.64 4.97
N LEU A 20 -12.91 11.02 4.13
CA LEU A 20 -13.14 9.58 4.16
C LEU A 20 -11.85 8.86 3.72
N CYS A 21 -11.65 7.62 4.18
CA CYS A 21 -10.67 6.71 3.60
C CYS A 21 -10.83 6.64 2.08
N ARG A 22 -9.82 7.09 1.32
CA ARG A 22 -9.80 7.02 -0.13
C ARG A 22 -8.70 6.08 -0.58
N VAL A 23 -9.09 5.05 -1.32
CA VAL A 23 -8.15 4.21 -2.08
C VAL A 23 -7.70 5.03 -3.29
N LEU A 24 -6.41 5.33 -3.36
CA LEU A 24 -5.81 6.13 -4.41
C LEU A 24 -5.30 5.23 -5.56
N TYR A 25 -4.79 4.05 -5.22
CA TYR A 25 -4.37 3.03 -6.17
C TYR A 25 -4.66 1.64 -5.59
N SER A 26 -5.01 0.70 -6.46
CA SER A 26 -5.16 -0.72 -6.12
C SER A 26 -4.77 -1.58 -7.31
N CYS A 27 -3.94 -2.59 -7.07
CA CYS A 27 -3.60 -3.65 -8.00
C CYS A 27 -3.97 -4.99 -7.37
N VAL A 28 -4.68 -5.83 -8.10
CA VAL A 28 -5.09 -7.17 -7.65
C VAL A 28 -4.43 -8.19 -8.56
N PHE A 29 -3.70 -9.13 -7.98
CA PHE A 29 -2.95 -10.16 -8.71
C PHE A 29 -3.71 -11.49 -8.77
N GLY A 30 -4.52 -11.79 -7.74
CA GLY A 30 -5.34 -12.99 -7.67
C GLY A 30 -6.74 -12.76 -8.24
N ALA A 31 -7.20 -13.66 -9.11
CA ALA A 31 -8.62 -13.79 -9.35
C ALA A 31 -9.18 -14.69 -8.25
N GLU A 32 -9.85 -14.13 -7.23
CA GLU A 32 -10.96 -14.90 -6.67
C GLU A 32 -11.86 -15.22 -7.86
N LYS A 33 -11.94 -16.51 -8.20
CA LYS A 33 -12.84 -17.01 -9.21
C LYS A 33 -14.24 -16.71 -8.68
N SER A 34 -14.79 -15.55 -9.04
CA SER A 34 -16.24 -15.43 -9.06
C SER A 34 -16.73 -16.63 -9.86
N PRO A 35 -17.60 -17.49 -9.30
CA PRO A 35 -18.09 -18.63 -10.05
C PRO A 35 -18.63 -18.10 -11.35
N ASP A 36 -18.17 -18.64 -12.49
CA ASP A 36 -18.59 -18.28 -13.85
C ASP A 36 -20.08 -17.97 -13.85
N ASP A 37 -20.40 -16.69 -13.72
CA ASP A 37 -21.77 -16.24 -13.70
C ASP A 37 -21.98 -15.62 -15.07
N PRO A 38 -22.51 -16.38 -16.06
CA PRO A 38 -22.65 -15.92 -17.43
C PRO A 38 -23.68 -14.78 -17.58
N ARG A 39 -24.15 -14.20 -16.46
CA ARG A 39 -25.05 -13.05 -16.46
C ARG A 39 -24.31 -11.81 -16.97
N PRO A 40 -24.94 -10.98 -17.81
CA PRO A 40 -24.32 -9.77 -18.39
C PRO A 40 -23.88 -8.74 -17.33
N HIS A 41 -24.36 -8.87 -16.10
CA HIS A 41 -23.97 -8.03 -14.96
C HIS A 41 -22.91 -8.67 -14.05
N GLY A 42 -22.43 -9.89 -14.34
CA GLY A 42 -21.44 -10.60 -13.51
C GLY A 42 -20.14 -9.83 -13.37
N ALA A 43 -19.54 -9.41 -14.50
CA ALA A 43 -18.27 -8.69 -14.49
C ALA A 43 -18.33 -7.32 -13.77
N GLU A 44 -19.44 -6.59 -13.88
CA GLU A 44 -19.63 -5.33 -13.16
C GLU A 44 -19.80 -5.57 -11.65
N ARG A 45 -20.58 -6.58 -11.27
CA ARG A 45 -20.75 -6.98 -9.87
C ARG A 45 -19.44 -7.45 -9.25
N ASP A 46 -18.66 -8.25 -9.95
CA ASP A 46 -17.33 -8.69 -9.51
C ASP A 46 -16.39 -7.51 -9.32
N ARG A 47 -16.43 -6.53 -10.23
CA ARG A 47 -15.63 -5.30 -10.12
C ARG A 47 -16.04 -4.47 -8.91
N LEU A 48 -17.33 -4.29 -8.68
CA LEU A 48 -17.86 -3.55 -7.53
C LEU A 48 -17.52 -4.26 -6.22
N PHE A 49 -17.73 -5.58 -6.17
CA PHE A 49 -17.37 -6.43 -5.05
C PHE A 49 -15.88 -6.29 -4.71
N ARG A 50 -14.99 -6.43 -5.69
CA ARG A 50 -13.54 -6.22 -5.47
C ARG A 50 -13.21 -4.83 -4.95
N LYS A 51 -13.87 -3.80 -5.47
CA LYS A 51 -13.68 -2.43 -4.98
C LYS A 51 -14.11 -2.28 -3.51
N GLU A 52 -15.18 -2.95 -3.11
CA GLU A 52 -15.63 -3.01 -1.71
C GLU A 52 -14.64 -3.79 -0.83
N GLN A 53 -14.14 -4.94 -1.28
CA GLN A 53 -13.11 -5.71 -0.57
C GLN A 53 -11.87 -4.85 -0.28
N ILE A 54 -11.35 -4.18 -1.31
CA ILE A 54 -10.17 -3.30 -1.19
C ILE A 54 -10.45 -2.11 -0.26
N LEU A 55 -11.66 -1.51 -0.34
CA LEU A 55 -12.04 -0.40 0.52
C LEU A 55 -12.19 -0.82 1.98
N ALA A 56 -12.71 -2.03 2.24
CA ALA A 56 -12.83 -2.59 3.59
C ALA A 56 -11.44 -2.76 4.23
N VAL A 57 -10.49 -3.34 3.48
CA VAL A 57 -9.08 -3.47 3.92
C VAL A 57 -8.49 -2.09 4.25
N ALA A 58 -8.64 -1.12 3.35
CA ALA A 58 -8.11 0.23 3.55
C ALA A 58 -8.68 0.90 4.82
N ARG A 59 -9.98 0.77 5.07
CA ARG A 59 -10.62 1.32 6.28
C ARG A 59 -10.11 0.65 7.56
N GLN A 60 -9.90 -0.67 7.52
CA GLN A 60 -9.38 -1.39 8.67
C GLN A 60 -7.94 -0.98 8.98
N VAL A 61 -7.10 -0.84 7.95
CA VAL A 61 -5.73 -0.32 8.10
C VAL A 61 -5.75 1.10 8.66
N GLU A 62 -6.59 2.00 8.14
CA GLU A 62 -6.72 3.35 8.67
C GLU A 62 -7.09 3.34 10.16
N SER A 63 -8.06 2.52 10.54
CA SER A 63 -8.48 2.38 11.94
C SER A 63 -7.35 1.87 12.83
N LEU A 64 -6.59 0.87 12.38
CA LEU A 64 -5.46 0.31 13.13
C LEU A 64 -4.31 1.31 13.26
N CYS A 65 -3.99 2.03 12.18
CA CYS A 65 -2.98 3.07 12.22
C CYS A 65 -3.36 4.17 13.21
N ARG A 66 -4.62 4.60 13.22
CA ARG A 66 -5.12 5.58 14.21
C ARG A 66 -5.05 5.06 15.63
N LEU A 67 -5.47 3.81 15.85
CA LEU A 67 -5.39 3.17 17.16
C LEU A 67 -3.94 3.11 17.65
N GLN A 68 -2.99 2.76 16.78
CA GLN A 68 -1.56 2.73 17.11
C GLN A 68 -1.00 4.12 17.41
N GLN A 69 -1.40 5.15 16.66
CA GLN A 69 -1.01 6.54 16.93
C GLN A 69 -1.54 7.04 18.28
N GLN A 70 -2.80 6.70 18.61
CA GLN A 70 -3.38 7.02 19.92
C GLN A 70 -2.69 6.26 21.05
N ALA A 71 -2.44 4.96 20.86
CA ALA A 71 -1.81 4.09 21.87
C ALA A 71 -0.34 4.45 22.14
N SER A 72 0.39 4.88 21.11
CA SER A 72 1.78 5.36 21.25
C SER A 72 1.90 6.70 21.97
N GLY A 73 0.77 7.36 22.29
CA GLY A 73 0.78 8.67 22.92
C GLY A 73 1.37 9.77 22.02
N CYS A 74 1.50 9.51 20.72
CA CYS A 74 2.05 10.47 19.77
C CYS A 74 0.98 11.52 19.42
N SER A 75 0.60 12.33 20.40
CA SER A 75 0.03 13.66 20.18
C SER A 75 1.19 14.65 20.15
N SER A 76 2.10 14.53 19.18
CA SER A 76 3.22 15.46 19.06
C SER A 76 2.69 16.82 18.59
N THR A 77 2.47 17.66 19.59
CA THR A 77 2.51 19.11 19.46
C THR A 77 3.98 19.48 19.28
N ASP A 78 4.55 19.17 18.12
CA ASP A 78 5.85 19.70 17.71
C ASP A 78 5.80 19.97 16.20
N PRO A 79 5.41 21.19 15.79
CA PRO A 79 5.49 21.57 14.40
C PRO A 79 6.95 21.86 14.08
N GLN A 80 7.66 20.89 13.49
CA GLN A 80 8.72 21.04 12.48
C GLN A 80 9.64 19.82 12.50
N PRO A 81 9.36 18.76 11.74
CA PRO A 81 10.44 18.09 11.04
C PRO A 81 10.86 19.06 9.93
N GLN A 82 12.02 19.67 10.09
CA GLN A 82 12.74 20.23 8.96
C GLN A 82 12.79 19.12 7.90
N PHE A 83 12.11 19.32 6.78
CA PHE A 83 12.15 18.44 5.62
C PHE A 83 13.54 18.50 5.00
N SER A 84 14.55 18.02 5.72
CA SER A 84 15.79 17.58 5.10
C SER A 84 15.38 16.39 4.24
N ALA A 85 15.61 16.51 2.93
CA ALA A 85 15.37 15.48 1.93
C ALA A 85 16.25 14.23 2.10
N GLU A 86 16.68 13.92 3.33
CA GLU A 86 17.26 12.66 3.73
C GLU A 86 16.11 11.80 4.23
N SER A 87 15.60 10.95 3.34
CA SER A 87 14.82 9.76 3.65
C SER A 87 13.93 9.91 4.88
N VAL A 88 12.67 10.35 4.69
CA VAL A 88 11.59 10.11 5.68
C VAL A 88 11.88 8.75 6.30
N SER A 89 12.11 8.69 7.61
CA SER A 89 12.63 7.50 8.28
C SER A 89 11.58 6.39 8.19
N LEU A 90 11.51 5.72 7.04
CA LEU A 90 10.58 4.63 6.74
C LEU A 90 10.72 3.49 7.76
N HIS A 91 11.84 3.46 8.47
CA HIS A 91 12.11 2.55 9.57
C HIS A 91 11.22 2.82 10.79
N GLU A 92 10.90 4.08 11.09
CA GLU A 92 10.10 4.51 12.25
C GLU A 92 8.61 4.69 11.92
N ALA A 93 8.26 4.55 10.65
CA ALA A 93 6.88 4.63 10.17
C ALA A 93 5.98 3.58 10.88
N PRO A 94 4.74 3.95 11.28
CA PRO A 94 3.78 3.01 11.83
C PRO A 94 3.53 1.88 10.84
N HIS A 95 3.59 0.65 11.32
CA HIS A 95 3.37 -0.55 10.53
C HIS A 95 2.75 -1.62 11.41
N GLY A 96 2.09 -2.57 10.76
CA GLY A 96 1.48 -3.70 11.45
C GLY A 96 0.98 -4.73 10.47
N ALA A 97 0.62 -5.89 11.01
CA ALA A 97 -0.05 -6.95 10.28
C ALA A 97 -1.27 -7.43 11.05
N PHE A 98 -2.30 -7.86 10.34
CA PHE A 98 -3.47 -8.51 10.93
C PHE A 98 -4.02 -9.58 10.01
N HIS A 99 -4.77 -10.52 10.58
CA HIS A 99 -5.39 -11.61 9.83
C HIS A 99 -6.87 -11.31 9.59
N LEU A 100 -7.31 -11.57 8.37
CA LEU A 100 -8.70 -11.60 7.95
C LEU A 100 -9.15 -13.06 7.91
N ALA A 101 -10.24 -13.35 8.63
CA ALA A 101 -10.88 -14.66 8.55
C ALA A 101 -11.54 -14.84 7.18
N ALA A 102 -11.68 -16.09 6.76
CA ALA A 102 -12.48 -16.44 5.60
C ALA A 102 -13.95 -15.98 5.81
N GLY A 103 -14.53 -15.36 4.79
CA GLY A 103 -15.95 -15.00 4.72
C GLY A 103 -16.23 -13.51 4.51
N ASP A 104 -15.37 -12.61 5.00
CA ASP A 104 -15.49 -11.16 4.78
C ASP A 104 -14.13 -10.46 5.02
N PRO A 105 -13.56 -9.70 4.05
CA PRO A 105 -14.05 -9.49 2.69
C PRO A 105 -13.67 -10.60 1.69
N PHE A 106 -12.74 -11.49 2.04
CA PHE A 106 -12.24 -12.54 1.15
C PHE A 106 -12.83 -13.91 1.49
N GLN A 107 -12.96 -14.80 0.49
CA GLN A 107 -13.41 -16.18 0.68
C GLN A 107 -12.35 -17.01 1.42
N GLU A 108 -11.08 -16.74 1.13
CA GLU A 108 -9.95 -17.38 1.77
C GLU A 108 -9.40 -16.50 2.90
N PRO A 109 -8.79 -17.11 3.94
CA PRO A 109 -8.13 -16.32 4.97
C PRO A 109 -6.95 -15.57 4.36
N GLN A 110 -6.80 -14.31 4.72
CA GLN A 110 -5.75 -13.43 4.18
C GLN A 110 -5.02 -12.73 5.33
N THR A 111 -3.75 -12.44 5.14
CA THR A 111 -2.94 -11.62 6.03
C THR A 111 -2.72 -10.26 5.39
N VAL A 112 -3.13 -9.21 6.08
CA VAL A 112 -2.93 -7.84 5.63
C VAL A 112 -1.72 -7.27 6.35
N LEU A 113 -0.76 -6.79 5.57
CA LEU A 113 0.44 -6.10 6.05
C LEU A 113 0.38 -4.65 5.58
N TRP A 114 0.65 -3.71 6.46
CA TRP A 114 0.54 -2.29 6.14
C TRP A 114 1.68 -1.45 6.73
N LEU A 115 1.93 -0.33 6.08
CA LEU A 115 2.94 0.67 6.43
C LEU A 115 2.34 2.07 6.18
N GLY A 116 2.26 2.89 7.22
CA GLY A 116 1.79 4.27 7.15
C GLY A 116 2.95 5.25 7.06
N VAL A 117 3.02 6.04 6.00
CA VAL A 117 4.04 7.06 5.79
C VAL A 117 3.35 8.38 5.46
N LEU A 118 3.61 9.42 6.25
CA LEU A 118 2.93 10.72 6.13
C LEU A 118 1.40 10.55 6.27
N SER A 119 0.65 10.87 5.22
CA SER A 119 -0.81 10.68 5.13
C SER A 119 -1.19 9.55 4.17
N LEU A 120 -0.28 8.60 3.92
CA LEU A 120 -0.48 7.50 2.98
C LEU A 120 -0.28 6.16 3.67
N GLY A 121 -1.19 5.22 3.40
CA GLY A 121 -1.12 3.83 3.83
C GLY A 121 -0.77 2.95 2.64
N PHE A 122 0.40 2.31 2.69
CA PHE A 122 0.80 1.26 1.78
C PHE A 122 0.37 -0.08 2.37
N THR A 123 -0.27 -0.93 1.59
CA THR A 123 -0.83 -2.18 2.10
C THR A 123 -0.67 -3.31 1.10
N LEU A 124 -0.27 -4.48 1.62
CA LEU A 124 -0.25 -5.76 0.94
C LEU A 124 -1.30 -6.67 1.57
N VAL A 125 -2.08 -7.34 0.73
CA VAL A 125 -2.93 -8.46 1.10
C VAL A 125 -2.23 -9.72 0.64
N LEU A 126 -1.96 -10.63 1.56
CA LEU A 126 -1.12 -11.81 1.38
C LEU A 126 -1.89 -13.06 1.76
N ASP A 127 -1.58 -14.19 1.14
CA ASP A 127 -2.03 -15.48 1.67
C ASP A 127 -1.43 -15.73 3.06
N THR A 128 -2.14 -16.50 3.88
CA THR A 128 -1.77 -16.80 5.28
C THR A 128 -0.38 -17.41 5.48
N HIS A 129 0.14 -18.10 4.45
CA HIS A 129 1.41 -18.83 4.52
C HIS A 129 2.60 -18.05 3.96
N GLU A 130 2.40 -16.78 3.57
CA GLU A 130 3.47 -15.95 3.04
C GLU A 130 4.48 -15.53 4.10
N ASN A 131 5.71 -15.28 3.65
CA ASN A 131 6.77 -14.83 4.53
C ASN A 131 6.59 -13.34 4.88
N LEU A 132 6.04 -13.07 6.07
CA LEU A 132 5.76 -11.71 6.53
C LEU A 132 7.00 -10.81 6.59
N LEU A 133 8.16 -11.35 6.97
CA LEU A 133 9.40 -10.57 7.03
C LEU A 133 9.84 -10.15 5.63
N LEU A 134 9.74 -11.06 4.65
CA LEU A 134 10.03 -10.73 3.26
C LEU A 134 9.02 -9.71 2.71
N ALA A 135 7.74 -9.91 3.00
CA ALA A 135 6.68 -9.01 2.59
C ALA A 135 6.87 -7.59 3.16
N GLU A 136 7.30 -7.48 4.42
CA GLU A 136 7.58 -6.20 5.07
C GLU A 136 8.75 -5.47 4.44
N ARG A 137 9.86 -6.17 4.22
CA ARG A 137 11.03 -5.60 3.52
C ARG A 137 10.64 -5.12 2.13
N THR A 138 9.84 -5.92 1.42
CA THR A 138 9.33 -5.57 0.09
C THR A 138 8.41 -4.35 0.14
N LEU A 139 7.49 -4.28 1.12
CA LEU A 139 6.58 -3.15 1.30
C LEU A 139 7.33 -1.85 1.62
N ARG A 140 8.32 -1.90 2.51
CA ARG A 140 9.17 -0.74 2.83
C ARG A 140 9.97 -0.27 1.61
N LEU A 141 10.52 -1.21 0.84
CA LEU A 141 11.23 -0.89 -0.40
C LEU A 141 10.29 -0.24 -1.42
N LEU A 142 9.13 -0.83 -1.66
CA LEU A 142 8.11 -0.26 -2.55
C LEU A 142 7.69 1.14 -2.11
N ALA A 143 7.39 1.34 -0.83
CA ALA A 143 7.01 2.64 -0.29
C ALA A 143 8.11 3.69 -0.54
N ARG A 144 9.39 3.35 -0.32
CA ARG A 144 10.53 4.24 -0.63
C ARG A 144 10.54 4.67 -2.09
N LEU A 145 10.53 3.69 -3.00
CA LEU A 145 10.60 3.95 -4.44
C LEU A 145 9.40 4.76 -4.92
N LEU A 146 8.21 4.45 -4.41
CA LEU A 146 6.99 5.17 -4.77
C LEU A 146 7.03 6.62 -4.27
N LEU A 147 7.47 6.87 -3.04
CA LEU A 147 7.63 8.23 -2.51
C LEU A 147 8.64 9.04 -3.32
N ASP A 148 9.76 8.42 -3.69
CA ASP A 148 10.84 9.04 -4.46
C ASP A 148 10.41 9.38 -5.90
N HIS A 149 9.73 8.46 -6.60
CA HIS A 149 9.37 8.62 -8.01
C HIS A 149 8.03 9.31 -8.28
N LEU A 150 7.11 9.33 -7.32
CA LEU A 150 5.79 9.95 -7.48
C LEU A 150 5.72 11.39 -6.94
N ARG A 151 6.83 11.93 -6.40
CA ARG A 151 6.90 13.27 -5.78
C ARG A 151 5.80 13.48 -4.72
N LEU A 152 5.43 12.42 -4.00
CA LEU A 152 4.40 12.47 -2.93
C LEU A 152 4.78 13.44 -1.80
N LEU A 153 6.04 13.90 -1.78
CA LEU A 153 6.60 14.83 -0.80
C LEU A 153 6.54 16.32 -1.22
N THR A 154 6.13 16.66 -2.45
CA THR A 154 6.16 18.07 -2.90
C THR A 154 4.86 18.80 -2.52
N PRO A 155 4.89 19.80 -1.62
CA PRO A 155 3.70 20.62 -1.34
C PRO A 155 3.28 21.37 -2.61
N GLY A 156 2.01 21.22 -3.01
CA GLY A 156 1.42 21.92 -4.16
C GLY A 156 1.34 21.11 -5.46
N THR A 157 2.01 19.96 -5.57
CA THR A 157 1.70 19.02 -6.65
C THR A 157 0.48 18.22 -6.23
N ASN A 158 -0.62 18.31 -6.98
CA ASN A 158 -1.67 17.30 -6.91
C ASN A 158 -1.00 15.93 -6.94
N PHE A 159 -1.35 15.05 -5.99
CA PHE A 159 -0.90 13.66 -5.96
C PHE A 159 -1.38 12.94 -7.23
N LEU A 160 -0.76 13.22 -8.37
CA LEU A 160 -1.00 12.52 -9.61
C LEU A 160 -0.24 11.22 -9.46
N LEU A 161 -0.90 10.25 -8.86
CA LEU A 161 -0.45 8.87 -8.93
C LEU A 161 -0.32 8.49 -10.40
N ARG A 162 0.93 8.41 -10.84
CA ARG A 162 1.28 7.93 -12.17
C ARG A 162 1.13 6.42 -12.14
N ALA A 163 -0.07 5.94 -12.40
CA ALA A 163 -0.42 4.52 -12.33
C ALA A 163 0.54 3.66 -13.19
N ASP A 164 1.00 4.20 -14.32
CA ASP A 164 2.03 3.63 -15.19
C ASP A 164 3.37 3.40 -14.46
N ARG A 165 3.81 4.36 -13.64
CA ARG A 165 5.04 4.22 -12.85
C ARG A 165 4.88 3.21 -11.72
N ILE A 166 3.72 3.24 -11.05
CA ILE A 166 3.41 2.29 -9.97
C ILE A 166 3.41 0.87 -10.53
N GLU A 167 2.74 0.66 -11.66
CA GLU A 167 2.68 -0.62 -12.35
C GLU A 167 4.06 -1.06 -12.84
N GLY A 168 4.87 -0.16 -13.40
CA GLY A 168 6.25 -0.45 -13.79
C GLY A 168 7.13 -0.91 -12.62
N ILE A 169 6.96 -0.34 -11.42
CA ILE A 169 7.65 -0.79 -10.21
C ILE A 169 7.08 -2.15 -9.77
N LEU A 170 5.76 -2.26 -9.63
CA LEU A 170 5.11 -3.48 -9.13
C LEU A 170 5.40 -4.70 -10.01
N THR A 171 5.42 -4.56 -11.33
CA THR A 171 5.71 -5.66 -12.26
C THR A 171 7.13 -6.21 -12.12
N ARG A 172 8.09 -5.42 -11.62
CA ARG A 172 9.48 -5.86 -11.38
C ARG A 172 9.68 -6.44 -9.98
N PHE A 173 9.08 -5.82 -8.96
CA PHE A 173 9.25 -6.23 -7.56
C PHE A 173 8.26 -7.31 -7.11
N LEU A 174 7.07 -7.34 -7.72
CA LEU A 174 5.97 -8.25 -7.42
C LEU A 174 5.36 -8.80 -8.73
N PRO A 175 6.13 -9.52 -9.56
CA PRO A 175 5.60 -10.07 -10.81
C PRO A 175 4.44 -11.02 -10.49
N HIS A 176 3.27 -10.72 -11.03
CA HIS A 176 2.04 -11.49 -10.76
C HIS A 176 1.76 -11.69 -9.26
N GLY A 177 2.18 -10.77 -8.39
CA GLY A 177 1.97 -10.91 -6.94
C GLY A 177 2.90 -11.94 -6.26
N GLN A 178 3.99 -12.35 -6.89
CA GLN A 178 4.99 -13.20 -6.23
C GLN A 178 5.95 -12.36 -5.40
N LEU A 179 6.16 -12.74 -4.14
CA LEU A 179 7.20 -12.15 -3.30
C LEU A 179 8.55 -12.71 -3.73
N LEU A 180 9.43 -11.82 -4.21
CA LEU A 180 10.77 -12.18 -4.64
C LEU A 180 11.78 -11.93 -3.51
N PHE A 181 12.71 -12.87 -3.31
CA PHE A 181 13.91 -12.62 -2.53
C PHE A 181 14.91 -11.84 -3.38
N LEU A 182 14.92 -10.52 -3.22
CA LEU A 182 15.81 -9.64 -3.97
C LEU A 182 17.07 -9.36 -3.16
N ASN A 183 18.22 -9.43 -3.84
CA ASN A 183 19.51 -9.01 -3.28
C ASN A 183 19.66 -7.49 -3.43
N ASP A 184 20.41 -6.86 -2.53
CA ASP A 184 20.67 -5.41 -2.52
C ASP A 184 21.24 -4.91 -3.85
N GLN A 185 22.13 -5.69 -4.48
CA GLN A 185 22.69 -5.34 -5.80
C GLN A 185 21.60 -5.24 -6.87
N PHE A 186 20.66 -6.19 -6.89
CA PHE A 186 19.57 -6.20 -7.85
C PHE A 186 18.60 -5.03 -7.63
N VAL A 187 18.32 -4.71 -6.37
CA VAL A 187 17.51 -3.54 -5.99
C VAL A 187 18.17 -2.25 -6.48
N GLN A 188 19.47 -2.09 -6.28
CA GLN A 188 20.22 -0.91 -6.73
C GLN A 188 20.23 -0.78 -8.26
N ASP A 189 20.32 -1.89 -8.99
CA ASP A 189 20.33 -1.86 -10.45
C ASP A 189 18.95 -1.49 -11.01
N LEU A 190 17.87 -2.01 -10.41
CA LEU A 190 16.51 -1.57 -10.72
C LEU A 190 16.27 -0.09 -10.38
N GLU A 191 16.77 0.38 -9.23
CA GLU A 191 16.68 1.80 -8.84
C GLU A 191 17.33 2.72 -9.87
N LYS A 192 18.50 2.32 -10.39
CA LYS A 192 19.18 3.05 -11.48
C LYS A 192 18.36 3.00 -12.76
N GLU A 193 17.78 1.85 -13.12
CA GLU A 193 16.90 1.70 -14.28
C GLU A 193 15.69 2.64 -14.19
N PHE A 194 14.99 2.67 -13.05
CA PHE A 194 13.84 3.55 -12.85
C PHE A 194 14.22 5.04 -12.83
N SER A 195 15.37 5.37 -12.22
CA SER A 195 15.88 6.74 -12.23
C SER A 195 16.23 7.22 -13.64
N ALA A 196 16.73 6.32 -14.50
CA ALA A 196 17.03 6.61 -15.90
C ALA A 196 15.75 6.68 -16.75
N ALA A 197 14.79 5.76 -16.53
CA ALA A 197 13.54 5.70 -17.27
C ALA A 197 12.58 6.86 -16.92
N TRP A 198 12.60 7.32 -15.66
CA TRP A 198 11.77 8.39 -15.15
C TRP A 198 12.62 9.50 -14.53
N PRO A 199 13.26 10.35 -15.35
CA PRO A 199 13.96 11.53 -14.84
C PRO A 199 13.00 12.40 -14.02
N ARG A 200 13.55 12.97 -12.94
CA ARG A 200 12.83 13.75 -11.91
C ARG A 200 12.20 15.04 -12.46
#